data_AF-A0A1F3PP46-F1
#
_entry.id   AF-A0A1F3PP46-F1
#
_cell.length_a   1.000
_cell.length_b   1.000
_cell.length_c   1.000
_cell.angle_alpha   90.00
_cell.angle_beta   90.00
_cell.angle_gamma   90.00
#
_symmetry.space_group_name_H-M   'P 1'
#
loop_
_entity.id
_entity.type
_entity.pdbx_description
1 polymer ?
#
loop_
_entity_poly.entity_id
_entity_poly.type
_entity_poly.pdbx_seq_one_letter_code
_entity_poly.pdbx_strand_id
1 'polypeptide(L)'
;MKAIYYIPILCLVALASSAQYSEPGRHCSFSGEHYYYSDGRYGFSELRDYITDEPFDSKRLKIAKNYIRTGGVDAWQVAELMKLLTYESNKLELAKFAYHFTQDPENYFMVNRSFTYNSSADKLEDFIFGEDAD
;
A
#
# COMPACT_ATOMS: atom_id res chain seq x y z
N MET A 1 -26.95 20.88 71.54
CA MET A 1 -26.31 22.11 71.04
C MET A 1 -26.46 22.12 69.52
N LYS A 2 -26.84 23.27 68.96
CA LYS A 2 -27.38 23.45 67.60
C LYS A 2 -26.32 23.16 66.53
N ALA A 3 -26.70 22.36 65.54
CA ALA A 3 -26.01 22.23 64.27
C ALA A 3 -26.34 23.46 63.42
N ILE A 4 -25.32 24.27 63.07
CA ILE A 4 -25.45 25.37 62.11
C ILE A 4 -24.15 25.43 61.26
N TYR A 5 -24.28 25.01 59.99
CA TYR A 5 -23.62 25.47 58.74
C TYR A 5 -22.08 25.36 58.62
N TYR A 6 -21.44 25.02 57.48
CA TYR A 6 -21.66 25.44 56.09
C TYR A 6 -20.93 24.47 55.12
N ILE A 7 -21.63 23.97 54.10
CA ILE A 7 -21.15 23.34 52.84
C ILE A 7 -21.14 24.46 51.77
N PRO A 8 -20.35 24.52 50.67
CA PRO A 8 -19.33 23.63 50.07
C PRO A 8 -17.99 24.35 49.76
N ILE A 9 -16.93 23.68 49.33
CA ILE A 9 -16.43 23.67 47.93
C ILE A 9 -15.28 22.64 47.88
N LEU A 10 -15.27 21.86 46.79
CA LEU A 10 -14.20 20.96 46.33
C LEU A 10 -14.07 19.60 47.06
N CYS A 11 -14.87 18.68 46.51
CA CYS A 11 -14.75 17.24 46.54
C CYS A 11 -13.33 16.77 46.15
N LEU A 12 -12.45 16.59 47.14
CA LEU A 12 -11.21 15.83 46.98
C LEU A 12 -11.54 14.34 47.17
N VAL A 13 -11.93 13.71 46.07
CA VAL A 13 -12.25 12.29 45.98
C VAL A 13 -11.00 11.45 46.24
N ALA A 14 -11.06 10.76 47.38
CA ALA A 14 -10.80 9.33 47.60
C ALA A 14 -9.62 8.63 46.89
N LEU A 15 -8.75 8.12 47.76
CA LEU A 15 -7.98 6.87 47.64
C LEU A 15 -8.86 5.68 47.21
N ALA A 16 -8.43 4.91 46.22
CA ALA A 16 -8.60 3.45 46.20
C ALA A 16 -7.70 2.81 45.14
N SER A 17 -7.03 1.73 45.56
CA SER A 17 -6.34 0.77 44.70
C SER A 17 -7.32 0.11 43.72
N SER A 18 -6.79 -0.41 42.62
CA SER A 18 -7.44 -1.19 41.54
C SER A 18 -8.24 -0.42 40.49
N ALA A 19 -7.59 -0.13 39.36
CA ALA A 19 -8.06 -0.42 38.00
C ALA A 19 -7.13 0.29 37.01
N GLN A 20 -6.79 -0.40 35.93
CA GLN A 20 -5.87 0.08 34.91
C GLN A 20 -6.22 1.49 34.41
N TYR A 21 -5.24 2.38 34.52
CA TYR A 21 -5.22 3.67 33.84
C TYR A 21 -5.21 3.41 32.32
N SER A 22 -6.26 3.83 31.62
CA SER A 22 -6.31 3.86 30.17
C SER A 22 -5.67 5.16 29.69
N GLU A 23 -4.37 5.14 29.38
CA GLU A 23 -3.71 6.21 28.63
C GLU A 23 -3.97 6.01 27.12
N PRO A 24 -4.63 6.95 26.43
CA PRO A 24 -4.69 6.99 24.97
C PRO A 24 -3.44 7.71 24.45
N GLY A 25 -2.66 7.01 23.63
CA GLY A 25 -1.56 7.65 22.89
C GLY A 25 -0.21 6.99 23.12
N ARG A 26 -0.07 5.75 22.65
CA ARG A 26 1.26 5.27 22.30
C ARG A 26 1.70 5.94 21.01
N HIS A 27 2.56 6.94 21.16
CA HIS A 27 3.42 7.40 20.09
C HIS A 27 4.44 6.29 19.81
N CYS A 28 4.20 5.51 18.77
CA CYS A 28 5.17 4.57 18.23
C CYS A 28 5.83 5.24 17.02
N SER A 29 7.00 5.83 17.22
CA SER A 29 7.91 6.10 16.11
C SER A 29 8.65 4.79 15.80
N PHE A 30 8.04 3.95 14.96
CA PHE A 30 8.71 2.79 14.39
C PHE A 30 8.96 3.08 12.91
N SER A 31 10.22 3.31 12.57
CA SER A 31 10.71 3.34 11.19
C SER A 31 10.27 2.06 10.50
N GLY A 32 9.49 2.22 9.43
CA GLY A 32 8.68 1.19 8.81
C GLY A 32 9.43 -0.08 8.42
N GLU A 33 8.87 -1.20 8.86
CA GLU A 33 8.89 -2.45 8.13
C GLU A 33 7.45 -2.98 8.13
N HIS A 34 6.67 -2.58 7.13
CA HIS A 34 5.35 -3.15 6.88
C HIS A 34 5.54 -4.47 6.12
N TYR A 35 5.47 -5.59 6.85
CA TYR A 35 5.42 -6.93 6.25
C TYR A 35 3.99 -7.20 5.78
N TYR A 36 3.72 -6.94 4.50
CA TYR A 36 2.50 -7.40 3.84
C TYR A 36 2.60 -8.91 3.64
N TYR A 37 1.78 -9.67 4.37
CA TYR A 37 1.56 -11.08 4.06
C TYR A 37 0.76 -11.17 2.75
N SER A 38 1.44 -11.63 1.70
CA SER A 38 0.88 -11.90 0.38
C SER A 38 0.06 -13.19 0.43
N ASP A 39 -1.21 -13.09 0.82
CA ASP A 39 -2.22 -14.07 0.41
C ASP A 39 -2.95 -13.53 -0.83
N GLY A 40 -2.88 -14.28 -1.93
CA GLY A 40 -2.98 -13.83 -3.33
C GLY A 40 -4.30 -13.21 -3.79
N ARG A 41 -5.27 -13.00 -2.91
CA ARG A 41 -6.52 -12.26 -3.22
C ARG A 41 -6.94 -11.29 -2.12
N TYR A 42 -6.70 -11.64 -0.85
CA TYR A 42 -7.04 -10.82 0.31
C TYR A 42 -5.96 -9.80 0.69
N GLY A 43 -4.80 -9.79 0.04
CA GLY A 43 -3.78 -8.77 0.27
C GLY A 43 -3.80 -7.63 -0.76
N PHE A 44 -4.46 -7.82 -1.90
CA PHE A 44 -4.37 -6.88 -3.03
C PHE A 44 -5.16 -5.59 -2.79
N SER A 45 -6.33 -5.67 -2.14
CA SER A 45 -7.15 -4.47 -1.89
C SER A 45 -6.45 -3.52 -0.93
N GLU A 46 -5.89 -4.07 0.14
CA GLU A 46 -5.15 -3.37 1.19
C GLU A 46 -3.86 -2.77 0.63
N LEU A 47 -3.17 -3.52 -0.24
CA LEU A 47 -2.03 -3.01 -0.99
C LEU A 47 -2.42 -1.83 -1.88
N ARG A 48 -3.53 -1.93 -2.61
CA ARG A 48 -4.01 -0.85 -3.49
C ARG A 48 -4.29 0.41 -2.68
N ASP A 49 -4.96 0.28 -1.54
CA ASP A 49 -5.26 1.40 -0.66
C ASP A 49 -3.96 2.03 -0.14
N TYR A 50 -3.00 1.20 0.30
CA TYR A 50 -1.69 1.66 0.74
C TYR A 50 -0.88 2.40 -0.34
N ILE A 51 -0.90 1.91 -1.58
CA ILE A 51 -0.23 2.57 -2.72
C ILE A 51 -0.94 3.88 -3.06
N THR A 52 -2.28 3.92 -2.96
CA THR A 52 -3.08 5.11 -3.23
C THR A 52 -2.75 6.23 -2.25
N ASP A 53 -2.55 5.90 -0.98
CA ASP A 53 -2.20 6.84 0.09
C ASP A 53 -0.75 7.35 0.01
N GLU A 54 0.15 6.67 -0.71
CA GLU A 54 1.53 7.09 -0.86
C GLU A 54 1.64 8.26 -1.86
N PRO A 55 2.17 9.44 -1.49
CA PRO A 55 2.24 10.59 -2.40
C PRO A 55 3.34 10.48 -3.47
N PHE A 56 4.39 9.70 -3.25
CA PHE A 56 5.53 9.63 -4.17
C PHE A 56 5.47 8.41 -5.08
N ASP A 57 5.42 8.66 -6.39
CA ASP A 57 5.32 7.60 -7.40
C ASP A 57 6.49 6.59 -7.37
N SER A 58 7.71 7.06 -7.03
CA SER A 58 8.88 6.19 -6.86
C SER A 58 8.72 5.19 -5.70
N LYS A 59 8.04 5.59 -4.63
CA LYS A 59 7.71 4.70 -3.52
C LYS A 59 6.57 3.75 -3.89
N ARG A 60 5.53 4.24 -4.58
CA ARG A 60 4.46 3.39 -5.15
C ARG A 60 5.04 2.27 -6.00
N LEU A 61 5.96 2.62 -6.90
CA LEU A 61 6.67 1.66 -7.75
C LEU A 61 7.44 0.62 -6.92
N LYS A 62 8.18 1.06 -5.90
CA LYS A 62 8.93 0.16 -5.01
C LYS A 62 8.02 -0.82 -4.27
N ILE A 63 6.89 -0.33 -3.74
CA ILE A 63 5.90 -1.15 -3.04
C ILE A 63 5.29 -2.18 -4.00
N ALA A 64 4.87 -1.76 -5.19
CA ALA A 64 4.32 -2.63 -6.23
C ALA A 64 5.32 -3.72 -6.64
N LYS A 65 6.58 -3.37 -6.90
CA LYS A 65 7.64 -4.34 -7.22
C LYS A 65 7.85 -5.35 -6.11
N ASN A 66 7.86 -4.91 -4.85
CA ASN A 66 8.02 -5.82 -3.72
C ASN A 66 6.88 -6.84 -3.66
N TYR A 67 5.64 -6.40 -3.87
CA TYR A 67 4.47 -7.28 -3.90
C TYR A 67 4.57 -8.31 -5.04
N ILE A 68 4.93 -7.86 -6.24
CA ILE A 68 5.09 -8.72 -7.42
C ILE A 68 6.17 -9.79 -7.20
N ARG A 69 7.26 -9.46 -6.52
CA ARG A 69 8.34 -10.42 -6.18
C ARG A 69 7.88 -11.53 -5.24
N THR A 70 6.94 -11.23 -4.35
CA THR A 70 6.52 -12.17 -3.31
C THR A 70 5.54 -13.23 -3.81
N GLY A 71 4.94 -13.07 -4.99
CA GLY A 71 4.36 -14.19 -5.72
C GLY A 71 3.20 -13.83 -6.64
N GLY A 72 3.10 -14.61 -7.71
CA GLY A 72 1.86 -15.00 -8.39
C GLY A 72 0.85 -13.91 -8.70
N VAL A 73 1.30 -12.84 -9.35
CA VAL A 73 0.41 -11.80 -9.85
C VAL A 73 -0.18 -12.20 -11.19
N ASP A 74 -1.46 -11.90 -11.36
CA ASP A 74 -2.13 -11.98 -12.65
C ASP A 74 -1.92 -10.67 -13.44
N ALA A 75 -1.99 -10.73 -14.76
CA ALA A 75 -1.87 -9.59 -15.67
C ALA A 75 -2.89 -8.48 -15.33
N TRP A 76 -4.08 -8.85 -14.85
CA TRP A 76 -5.07 -7.88 -14.40
C TRP A 76 -4.63 -7.11 -13.13
N GLN A 77 -3.93 -7.76 -12.19
CA GLN A 77 -3.41 -7.11 -10.98
C GLN A 77 -2.30 -6.14 -11.35
N VAL A 78 -1.44 -6.52 -12.29
CA VAL A 78 -0.38 -5.65 -12.83
C VAL A 78 -0.99 -4.41 -13.47
N ALA A 79 -2.03 -4.60 -14.31
CA ALA A 79 -2.75 -3.49 -14.94
C ALA A 79 -3.37 -2.54 -13.90
N GLU A 80 -3.95 -3.06 -12.82
CA GLU A 80 -4.47 -2.24 -11.72
C GLU A 80 -3.36 -1.47 -10.99
N LEU A 81 -2.23 -2.11 -10.70
CA LEU A 81 -1.07 -1.44 -10.07
C LEU A 81 -0.52 -0.31 -10.95
N MET A 82 -0.47 -0.50 -12.27
CA MET A 82 -0.04 0.53 -13.21
C MET A 82 -0.95 1.77 -13.20
N LYS A 83 -2.26 1.59 -12.99
CA LYS A 83 -3.21 2.72 -12.91
C LYS A 83 -2.98 3.59 -11.68
N LEU A 84 -2.34 3.06 -10.63
CA LEU A 84 -1.98 3.82 -9.43
C LEU A 84 -0.73 4.69 -9.63
N LEU A 85 0.03 4.45 -10.70
CA LEU A 85 1.21 5.23 -11.05
C LEU A 85 0.84 6.40 -11.95
N THR A 86 1.55 7.52 -11.74
CA THR A 86 1.32 8.78 -12.44
C THR A 86 2.26 8.91 -13.64
N TYR A 87 3.51 8.48 -13.49
CA TYR A 87 4.52 8.62 -14.54
C TYR A 87 4.56 7.38 -15.46
N GLU A 88 4.48 7.62 -16.76
CA GLU A 88 4.52 6.56 -17.77
C GLU A 88 5.85 5.80 -17.79
N SER A 89 6.96 6.47 -17.46
CA SER A 89 8.26 5.81 -17.26
C SER A 89 8.19 4.74 -16.18
N ASN A 90 7.52 5.04 -15.06
CA ASN A 90 7.41 4.14 -13.92
C ASN A 90 6.42 3.01 -14.21
N LYS A 91 5.34 3.29 -14.94
CA LYS A 91 4.44 2.26 -15.45
C LYS A 91 5.16 1.28 -16.37
N LEU A 92 5.97 1.78 -17.29
CA LEU A 92 6.74 0.93 -18.22
C LEU A 92 7.76 0.09 -17.46
N GLU A 93 8.46 0.68 -16.49
CA GLU A 93 9.40 -0.04 -15.63
C GLU A 93 8.71 -1.14 -14.81
N LEU A 94 7.53 -0.85 -14.25
CA LEU A 94 6.73 -1.84 -13.52
C LEU A 94 6.26 -2.96 -14.46
N ALA A 95 5.76 -2.62 -15.65
CA ALA A 95 5.25 -3.58 -16.62
C ALA A 95 6.34 -4.52 -17.14
N LYS A 96 7.54 -3.99 -17.47
CA LYS A 96 8.69 -4.83 -17.86
C LYS A 96 9.10 -5.76 -16.72
N PHE A 97 9.16 -5.22 -15.49
CA PHE A 97 9.49 -6.00 -14.31
C PHE A 97 8.47 -7.12 -14.05
N ALA A 98 7.18 -6.80 -14.11
CA ALA A 98 6.09 -7.71 -13.77
C ALA A 98 5.92 -8.86 -14.76
N TYR A 99 6.33 -8.67 -16.02
CA TYR A 99 6.17 -9.68 -17.06
C TYR A 99 6.81 -11.03 -16.69
N HIS A 100 7.97 -10.98 -16.03
CA HIS A 100 8.68 -12.20 -15.58
C HIS A 100 8.04 -12.91 -14.39
N PHE A 101 7.16 -12.24 -13.64
CA PHE A 101 6.52 -12.77 -12.44
C PHE A 101 5.02 -13.06 -12.64
N THR A 102 4.50 -12.74 -13.83
CA THR A 102 3.08 -12.88 -14.14
C THR A 102 2.75 -14.33 -14.49
N GLN A 103 1.64 -14.83 -13.95
CA GLN A 103 1.24 -16.23 -14.13
C GLN A 103 0.52 -16.48 -15.47
N ASP A 104 -0.13 -15.45 -16.01
CA ASP A 104 -0.94 -15.49 -17.23
C ASP A 104 -0.40 -14.52 -18.30
N PRO A 105 0.82 -14.73 -18.84
CA PRO A 105 1.40 -13.87 -19.88
C PRO A 105 0.54 -13.81 -21.16
N GLU A 106 -0.34 -14.78 -21.40
CA GLU A 106 -1.32 -14.74 -22.49
C GLU A 106 -2.30 -13.56 -22.39
N ASN A 107 -2.55 -13.05 -21.18
CA ASN A 107 -3.45 -11.92 -20.93
C ASN A 107 -2.71 -10.58 -20.80
N TYR A 108 -1.41 -10.53 -21.09
CA TYR A 108 -0.59 -9.33 -20.88
C TYR A 108 -0.98 -8.15 -21.78
N PHE A 109 -1.81 -8.38 -22.81
CA PHE A 109 -2.44 -7.31 -23.58
C PHE A 109 -3.27 -6.35 -22.70
N MET A 110 -3.77 -6.79 -21.54
CA MET A 110 -4.49 -5.95 -20.57
C MET A 110 -3.57 -4.90 -19.93
N VAL A 111 -2.34 -5.30 -19.62
CA VAL A 111 -1.28 -4.43 -19.09
C VAL A 111 -0.93 -3.39 -20.14
N ASN A 112 -0.76 -3.83 -21.39
CA ASN A 112 -0.45 -2.96 -22.51
C ASN A 112 -1.54 -1.88 -22.75
N ARG A 113 -2.82 -2.27 -22.66
CA ARG A 113 -3.95 -1.33 -22.77
C ARG A 113 -4.03 -0.30 -21.63
N SER A 114 -3.31 -0.52 -20.53
CA SER A 114 -3.35 0.36 -19.35
C SER A 114 -2.40 1.57 -19.45
N PHE A 115 -1.57 1.64 -20.51
CA PHE A 115 -0.78 2.82 -20.80
C PHE A 115 -1.63 3.98 -21.30
N THR A 116 -1.20 5.20 -20.96
CA THR A 116 -1.82 6.42 -21.48
C THR A 116 -1.29 6.75 -22.87
N TYR A 117 -0.03 6.43 -23.16
CA TYR A 117 0.61 6.72 -24.45
C TYR A 117 0.92 5.45 -25.23
N ASN A 118 0.60 5.46 -26.53
CA ASN A 118 0.95 4.36 -27.42
C ASN A 118 2.45 4.11 -27.48
N SER A 119 3.28 5.14 -27.40
CA SER A 119 4.75 4.97 -27.39
C SER A 119 5.27 4.22 -26.16
N SER A 120 4.54 4.20 -25.05
CA SER A 120 4.88 3.36 -23.89
C SER A 120 4.43 1.91 -24.10
N ALA A 121 3.28 1.73 -24.76
CA ALA A 121 2.73 0.43 -25.13
C ALA A 121 3.65 -0.29 -26.13
N ASP A 122 4.05 0.38 -27.20
CA ASP A 122 4.96 -0.14 -28.22
C ASP A 122 6.28 -0.61 -27.56
N LYS A 123 6.86 0.20 -26.67
CA LYS A 123 8.09 -0.18 -25.92
C LYS A 123 7.94 -1.39 -24.99
N LEU A 124 6.72 -1.69 -24.55
CA LEU A 124 6.45 -2.92 -23.80
C LEU A 124 6.35 -4.10 -24.75
N GLU A 125 5.70 -3.94 -25.90
CA GLU A 125 5.64 -4.95 -26.95
C GLU A 125 7.04 -5.31 -27.45
N ASP A 126 7.85 -4.30 -27.79
CA ASP A 126 9.25 -4.47 -28.25
C ASP A 126 10.07 -5.26 -27.22
N PHE A 127 9.85 -5.01 -25.93
CA PHE A 127 10.48 -5.76 -24.84
C PHE A 127 10.02 -7.22 -24.78
N ILE A 128 8.73 -7.49 -25.00
CA ILE A 128 8.16 -8.85 -24.98
C ILE A 128 8.63 -9.66 -26.20
N PHE A 129 8.70 -9.03 -27.38
CA PHE A 129 9.16 -9.67 -28.62
C PHE A 129 10.69 -9.77 -28.71
N GLY A 130 11.43 -9.06 -27.85
CA GLY A 130 12.88 -9.16 -27.73
C GLY A 130 13.66 -8.29 -28.72
N GLU A 131 13.06 -7.22 -29.24
CA GLU A 131 13.74 -6.28 -30.15
C GLU A 131 14.66 -5.28 -29.42
N ASP A 132 14.45 -5.08 -28.11
CA ASP A 132 15.21 -4.16 -27.24
C ASP A 132 15.96 -4.88 -26.10
N ALA A 133 16.63 -6.01 -26.37
CA ALA A 133 17.52 -6.63 -25.39
C ALA A 133 18.86 -5.87 -25.32
N ASP A 134 18.87 -4.71 -24.65
CA ASP A 134 20.08 -4.00 -24.18
C ASP A 134 20.23 -4.14 -22.66
#